data_AF-A0A2W0AXP9-F1
#
_entry.id   AF-A0A2W0AXP9-F1
#
_cell.length_a   1.000
_cell.length_b   1.000
_cell.length_c   1.000
_cell.angle_alpha   90.00
_cell.angle_beta   90.00
_cell.angle_gamma   90.00
#
_symmetry.space_group_name_H-M   'P 1'
#
loop_
_entity.id
_entity.type
_entity.pdbx_description
1 polymer ?
#
loop_
_entity_poly.entity_id
_entity_poly.type
_entity_poly.pdbx_seq_one_letter_code
_entity_poly.pdbx_strand_id
1 'polypeptide(L)'
;MDSDNPTIASGNGYPMCLPRFAPPTIDQDCPLYNRPLNTVGDPFLQPNAPLMVVTMPPSTGPGTTKPDPYKPAPLMVGDYVAFAGVLYKNIPAANIDPAVPWNQQTYISANTVGPDKVEIVTAPCPSGTAPPCTASVGPAYMQLARMVIGTGGTPIIVPPNPTLGIPGGTIPLPEPRNNIVINGFVTDSTNLVDIFAVDINPVSGAETHRLLGTVLPEPGFAAGRGNKGRFRFEVGKGNWGNRTRVYMAQSRHGTVQVPNQTTGAIHPPQGGLLSGQYHAPMFTFQFPDAPPGFPIIPQNFNSMPFLTQGEGGNLSGGPLTPFPPFLP
;
A
#
# COMPACT_ATOMS: atom_id res chain seq x y z
N MET A 1 4.34 4.87 -11.75
CA MET A 1 2.96 4.71 -11.29
C MET A 1 2.75 3.22 -11.14
N ASP A 2 2.38 2.77 -9.95
CA ASP A 2 1.93 1.40 -9.74
C ASP A 2 0.54 1.28 -10.36
N SER A 3 0.38 0.43 -11.37
CA SER A 3 -0.88 0.32 -12.11
C SER A 3 -1.99 -0.33 -11.29
N ASP A 4 -1.61 -1.02 -10.21
CA ASP A 4 -2.50 -1.89 -9.46
C ASP A 4 -3.00 -1.22 -8.17
N ASN A 5 -2.45 -0.04 -7.83
CA ASN A 5 -2.77 0.71 -6.62
C ASN A 5 -3.04 2.20 -6.89
N PRO A 6 -3.99 2.83 -6.18
CA PRO A 6 -4.31 4.23 -6.38
C PRO A 6 -3.17 5.16 -5.93
N THR A 7 -2.76 6.06 -6.83
CA THR A 7 -1.72 7.09 -6.55
C THR A 7 -2.25 8.25 -5.70
N ILE A 8 -3.57 8.45 -5.70
CA ILE A 8 -4.28 9.43 -4.87
C ILE A 8 -5.31 8.68 -4.05
N ALA A 9 -5.12 8.63 -2.73
CA ALA A 9 -5.97 7.84 -1.84
C ALA A 9 -6.13 8.49 -0.47
N SER A 10 -7.28 8.29 0.17
CA SER A 10 -7.57 8.79 1.51
C SER A 10 -6.66 8.18 2.57
N GLY A 11 -6.68 8.73 3.79
CA GLY A 11 -5.88 8.20 4.91
C GLY A 11 -6.13 6.72 5.24
N ASN A 12 -7.24 6.14 4.77
CA ASN A 12 -7.57 4.72 4.88
C ASN A 12 -7.60 3.96 3.53
N GLY A 13 -7.10 4.55 2.45
CA GLY A 13 -6.88 3.86 1.16
C GLY A 13 -8.03 3.93 0.14
N TYR A 14 -9.08 4.72 0.39
CA TYR A 14 -10.15 4.93 -0.60
C TYR A 14 -9.65 5.79 -1.77
N PRO A 15 -9.91 5.44 -3.04
CA PRO A 15 -9.48 6.23 -4.18
C PRO A 15 -10.01 7.67 -4.15
N MET A 16 -9.11 8.64 -4.26
CA MET A 16 -9.43 10.05 -4.30
C MET A 16 -9.12 10.63 -5.68
N CYS A 17 -9.69 11.79 -5.99
CA CYS A 17 -9.51 12.45 -7.28
C CYS A 17 -9.40 13.97 -7.15
N LEU A 18 -8.75 14.60 -8.13
CA LEU A 18 -8.75 16.04 -8.30
C LEU A 18 -9.87 16.42 -9.28
N PRO A 19 -10.85 17.26 -8.90
CA PRO A 19 -11.91 17.69 -9.81
C PRO A 19 -11.35 18.37 -11.08
N ARG A 20 -11.80 17.96 -12.26
CA ARG A 20 -11.35 18.54 -13.55
C ARG A 20 -12.12 19.79 -13.95
N PHE A 21 -13.32 19.96 -13.40
CA PHE A 21 -14.21 21.07 -13.72
C PHE A 21 -14.53 21.88 -12.46
N ALA A 22 -14.62 23.20 -12.62
CA ALA A 22 -15.12 24.05 -11.55
C ALA A 22 -16.66 23.96 -11.47
N PRO A 23 -17.25 24.10 -10.27
CA PRO A 23 -18.69 24.26 -10.12
C PRO A 23 -19.22 25.42 -11.00
N PRO A 24 -20.44 25.30 -11.57
CA PRO A 24 -21.45 24.28 -11.30
C PRO A 24 -21.32 22.99 -12.14
N THR A 25 -20.31 22.90 -13.04
CA THR A 25 -20.13 21.71 -13.88
C THR A 25 -19.74 20.50 -13.03
N ILE A 26 -20.52 19.42 -13.14
CA ILE A 26 -20.30 18.19 -12.36
C ILE A 26 -19.30 17.30 -13.11
N ASP A 27 -18.17 17.02 -12.47
CA ASP A 27 -17.25 15.98 -12.92
C ASP A 27 -17.87 14.58 -12.66
N GLN A 28 -18.22 13.87 -13.74
CA GLN A 28 -18.83 12.54 -13.64
C GLN A 28 -17.86 11.46 -13.13
N ASP A 29 -16.55 11.68 -13.27
CA ASP A 29 -15.52 10.75 -12.77
C ASP A 29 -14.97 11.18 -11.41
N CYS A 30 -15.28 12.39 -10.95
CA CYS A 30 -14.89 12.91 -9.63
C CYS A 30 -16.07 13.65 -8.96
N PRO A 31 -17.17 12.95 -8.64
CA PRO A 31 -18.42 13.59 -8.26
C PRO A 31 -18.38 14.23 -6.88
N LEU A 32 -18.86 15.48 -6.78
CA LEU A 32 -18.94 16.23 -5.52
C LEU A 32 -19.78 15.52 -4.45
N TYR A 33 -20.79 14.76 -4.86
CA TYR A 33 -21.66 14.01 -3.95
C TYR A 33 -20.93 12.86 -3.21
N ASN A 34 -19.74 12.45 -3.65
CA ASN A 34 -18.92 11.48 -2.92
C ASN A 34 -18.20 12.05 -1.70
N ARG A 35 -18.28 13.37 -1.49
CA ARG A 35 -17.78 14.07 -0.31
C ARG A 35 -18.86 15.04 0.20
N PRO A 36 -19.88 14.55 0.92
CA PRO A 36 -20.96 15.38 1.41
C PRO A 36 -20.48 16.48 2.37
N LEU A 37 -21.22 17.58 2.42
CA LEU A 37 -20.94 18.68 3.34
C LEU A 37 -21.60 18.42 4.71
N ASN A 38 -21.04 19.03 5.74
CA ASN A 38 -21.56 19.02 7.11
C ASN A 38 -22.83 19.87 7.22
N THR A 39 -23.96 19.31 6.81
CA THR A 39 -25.29 19.93 6.94
C THR A 39 -26.02 19.49 8.21
N VAL A 40 -25.48 18.50 8.94
CA VAL A 40 -26.22 17.73 9.97
C VAL A 40 -25.53 17.72 11.34
N GLY A 41 -24.39 18.41 11.52
CA GLY A 41 -23.87 18.72 12.87
C GLY A 41 -22.76 17.81 13.38
N ASP A 42 -21.75 17.50 12.55
CA ASP A 42 -20.44 17.16 13.10
C ASP A 42 -19.94 18.34 13.94
N PRO A 43 -19.78 18.21 15.28
CA PRO A 43 -19.41 19.33 16.14
C PRO A 43 -17.96 19.79 15.95
N PHE A 44 -17.13 19.01 15.24
CA PHE A 44 -15.73 19.31 14.99
C PHE A 44 -15.50 19.99 13.63
N LEU A 45 -16.54 20.16 12.82
CA LEU A 45 -16.46 20.78 11.51
C LEU A 45 -17.40 21.98 11.44
N GLN A 46 -16.99 23.01 10.72
CA GLN A 46 -17.87 24.15 10.47
C GLN A 46 -19.11 23.69 9.67
N PRO A 47 -20.27 24.35 9.86
CA PRO A 47 -21.41 24.14 8.99
C PRO A 47 -21.01 24.33 7.52
N ASN A 48 -21.47 23.42 6.65
CA ASN A 48 -21.15 23.38 5.22
C ASN A 48 -19.68 23.09 4.86
N ALA A 49 -18.81 22.73 5.82
CA ALA A 49 -17.49 22.20 5.51
C ALA A 49 -17.59 20.73 5.01
N PRO A 50 -16.68 20.25 4.14
CA PRO A 50 -16.61 18.84 3.75
C PRO A 50 -16.49 17.90 4.95
N LEU A 51 -17.27 16.82 4.98
CA LEU A 51 -17.16 15.81 6.04
C LEU A 51 -15.82 15.09 5.95
N MET A 52 -15.08 14.95 7.05
CA MET A 52 -13.81 14.21 7.06
C MET A 52 -14.01 12.70 7.16
N VAL A 53 -15.17 12.26 7.66
CA VAL A 53 -15.56 10.84 7.75
C VAL A 53 -16.79 10.62 6.90
N VAL A 54 -16.68 9.76 5.90
CA VAL A 54 -17.77 9.43 4.98
C VAL A 54 -18.02 7.93 5.00
N THR A 55 -19.28 7.55 5.15
CA THR A 55 -19.71 6.17 5.00
C THR A 55 -20.46 6.03 3.68
N MET A 56 -19.90 5.26 2.75
CA MET A 56 -20.53 4.96 1.47
C MET A 56 -21.64 3.93 1.69
N PRO A 57 -22.83 4.10 1.09
CA PRO A 57 -23.90 3.11 1.17
C PRO A 57 -23.52 1.81 0.42
N PRO A 58 -24.12 0.65 0.78
CA PRO A 58 -24.02 -0.57 -0.02
C PRO A 58 -24.56 -0.33 -1.43
N SER A 59 -23.82 -0.77 -2.45
CA SER A 59 -24.13 -0.46 -3.85
C SER A 59 -23.97 -1.70 -4.73
N THR A 60 -25.01 -2.11 -5.43
CA THR A 60 -24.98 -3.29 -6.32
C THR A 60 -24.29 -3.03 -7.65
N GLY A 61 -23.97 -1.77 -7.95
CA GLY A 61 -23.25 -1.37 -9.15
C GLY A 61 -23.02 0.14 -9.24
N PRO A 62 -22.21 0.59 -10.20
CA PRO A 62 -21.91 2.01 -10.38
C PRO A 62 -23.18 2.84 -10.64
N GLY A 63 -23.25 4.04 -10.04
CA GLY A 63 -24.34 5.00 -10.23
C GLY A 63 -25.66 4.64 -9.56
N THR A 64 -25.74 3.53 -8.82
CA THR A 64 -26.98 3.09 -8.16
C THR A 64 -27.26 3.79 -6.83
N THR A 65 -26.24 4.40 -6.23
CA THR A 65 -26.31 5.09 -4.94
C THR A 65 -25.61 6.45 -4.97
N LYS A 66 -25.94 7.32 -3.99
CA LYS A 66 -25.25 8.60 -3.76
C LYS A 66 -25.06 8.77 -2.24
N PRO A 67 -23.83 8.89 -1.72
CA PRO A 67 -22.52 8.68 -2.37
C PRO A 67 -22.38 7.35 -3.13
N ASP A 68 -21.57 7.29 -4.19
CA ASP A 68 -21.33 6.08 -5.01
C ASP A 68 -19.94 5.47 -4.71
N PRO A 69 -19.86 4.26 -4.12
CA PRO A 69 -18.59 3.62 -3.79
C PRO A 69 -17.77 3.18 -5.01
N TYR A 70 -18.33 3.15 -6.22
CA TYR A 70 -17.59 2.80 -7.45
C TYR A 70 -16.84 3.99 -8.07
N LYS A 71 -17.00 5.19 -7.51
CA LYS A 71 -16.37 6.41 -8.00
C LYS A 71 -15.40 6.97 -6.97
N PRO A 72 -14.26 7.54 -7.39
CA PRO A 72 -13.34 8.18 -6.46
C PRO A 72 -14.01 9.40 -5.81
N ALA A 73 -13.47 9.79 -4.65
CA ALA A 73 -13.98 10.92 -3.90
C ALA A 73 -13.12 12.18 -4.15
N PRO A 74 -13.71 13.36 -4.34
CA PRO A 74 -12.95 14.57 -4.65
C PRO A 74 -12.16 15.09 -3.45
N LEU A 75 -10.94 15.58 -3.72
CA LEU A 75 -10.26 16.48 -2.81
C LEU A 75 -11.06 17.80 -2.72
N MET A 76 -11.27 18.29 -1.50
CA MET A 76 -12.02 19.52 -1.26
C MET A 76 -11.19 20.54 -0.49
N VAL A 77 -11.60 21.81 -0.59
CA VAL A 77 -10.97 22.89 0.17
C VAL A 77 -11.13 22.61 1.67
N GLY A 78 -10.01 22.66 2.40
CA GLY A 78 -9.96 22.34 3.83
C GLY A 78 -9.35 20.97 4.14
N ASP A 79 -9.11 20.12 3.13
CA ASP A 79 -8.42 18.85 3.32
C ASP A 79 -6.95 19.07 3.69
N TYR A 80 -6.47 18.33 4.69
CA TYR A 80 -5.06 18.25 5.01
C TYR A 80 -4.40 17.24 4.06
N VAL A 81 -3.63 17.75 3.10
CA VAL A 81 -3.01 16.95 2.02
C VAL A 81 -1.51 16.81 2.26
N ALA A 82 -1.05 15.57 2.37
CA ALA A 82 0.35 15.20 2.22
C ALA A 82 0.62 14.80 0.75
N PHE A 83 1.78 15.17 0.22
CA PHE A 83 2.19 14.74 -1.11
C PHE A 83 3.69 14.47 -1.15
N ALA A 84 4.10 13.58 -2.05
CA ALA A 84 5.48 13.33 -2.41
C ALA A 84 5.66 13.60 -3.90
N GLY A 85 6.76 14.25 -4.27
CA GLY A 85 6.99 14.66 -5.65
C GLY A 85 8.22 15.54 -5.85
N VAL A 86 8.44 15.92 -7.11
CA VAL A 86 9.54 16.81 -7.51
C VAL A 86 8.97 18.14 -8.00
N LEU A 87 9.54 19.24 -7.52
CA LEU A 87 9.18 20.58 -7.97
C LEU A 87 9.84 20.88 -9.32
N TYR A 88 9.04 21.31 -10.29
CA TYR A 88 9.47 21.72 -11.62
C TYR A 88 9.02 23.14 -11.92
N LYS A 89 9.74 23.80 -12.84
CA LYS A 89 9.28 25.04 -13.46
C LYS A 89 8.30 24.70 -14.58
N ASN A 90 7.24 25.50 -14.72
CA ASN A 90 6.30 25.43 -15.84
C ASN A 90 7.04 25.57 -17.18
N ILE A 91 8.04 26.44 -17.23
CA ILE A 91 8.94 26.63 -18.37
C ILE A 91 10.37 26.35 -17.89
N PRO A 92 10.95 25.17 -18.19
CA PRO A 92 12.26 24.76 -17.65
C PRO A 92 13.40 25.74 -17.92
N ALA A 93 13.39 26.39 -19.08
CA ALA A 93 14.43 27.32 -19.50
C ALA A 93 14.24 28.76 -18.97
N ALA A 94 13.08 29.09 -18.38
CA ALA A 94 12.82 30.43 -17.88
C ALA A 94 13.49 30.66 -16.51
N ASN A 95 13.99 31.88 -16.31
CA ASN A 95 14.36 32.36 -14.98
C ASN A 95 13.09 32.53 -14.13
N ILE A 96 13.21 32.33 -12.82
CA ILE A 96 12.10 32.61 -11.89
C ILE A 96 11.99 34.13 -11.75
N ASP A 97 10.81 34.66 -12.06
CA ASP A 97 10.50 36.08 -11.84
C ASP A 97 10.05 36.28 -10.38
N PRO A 98 10.78 37.08 -9.57
CA PRO A 98 10.37 37.35 -8.19
C PRO A 98 9.06 38.14 -8.08
N ALA A 99 8.58 38.78 -9.14
CA ALA A 99 7.31 39.51 -9.16
C ALA A 99 6.10 38.60 -9.43
N VAL A 100 6.31 37.37 -9.92
CA VAL A 100 5.22 36.44 -10.24
C VAL A 100 5.10 35.36 -9.14
N PRO A 101 3.88 35.06 -8.65
CA PRO A 101 3.68 34.01 -7.66
C PRO A 101 4.25 32.64 -8.06
N TRP A 102 4.82 31.92 -7.10
CA TRP A 102 5.44 30.60 -7.33
C TRP A 102 4.52 29.59 -8.01
N ASN A 103 3.24 29.56 -7.61
CA ASN A 103 2.23 28.65 -8.16
C ASN A 103 1.85 28.95 -9.62
N GLN A 104 2.29 30.07 -10.18
CA GLN A 104 2.09 30.41 -11.61
C GLN A 104 3.33 30.10 -12.46
N GLN A 105 4.47 29.80 -11.82
CA GLN A 105 5.74 29.53 -12.50
C GLN A 105 6.26 28.11 -12.26
N THR A 106 5.68 27.39 -11.31
CA THR A 106 6.11 26.06 -10.90
C THR A 106 4.94 25.10 -10.70
N TYR A 107 5.21 23.82 -10.85
CA TYR A 107 4.29 22.73 -10.57
C TYR A 107 5.02 21.60 -9.83
N ILE A 108 4.28 20.80 -9.07
CA ILE A 108 4.82 19.61 -8.42
C ILE A 108 4.38 18.40 -9.24
N SER A 109 5.36 17.65 -9.74
CA SER A 109 5.12 16.31 -10.28
C SER A 109 5.01 15.35 -9.10
N ALA A 110 3.79 15.21 -8.58
CA ALA A 110 3.51 14.35 -7.44
C ALA A 110 3.43 12.88 -7.89
N ASN A 111 4.16 12.01 -7.20
CA ASN A 111 4.05 10.56 -7.35
C ASN A 111 3.13 9.93 -6.30
N THR A 112 2.73 10.67 -5.27
CA THR A 112 1.77 10.24 -4.26
C THR A 112 1.09 11.47 -3.67
N VAL A 113 -0.24 11.41 -3.51
CA VAL A 113 -1.03 12.46 -2.87
C VAL A 113 -2.04 11.80 -1.92
N GLY A 114 -2.04 12.18 -0.65
CA GLY A 114 -2.88 11.58 0.37
C GLY A 114 -3.51 12.62 1.29
N PRO A 115 -4.84 12.77 1.32
CA PRO A 115 -5.52 13.49 2.39
C PRO A 115 -5.56 12.60 3.65
N ASP A 116 -4.50 12.68 4.46
CA ASP A 116 -4.25 11.79 5.62
C ASP A 116 -5.37 11.76 6.67
N LYS A 117 -6.22 12.79 6.69
CA LYS A 117 -7.31 12.94 7.68
C LYS A 117 -8.69 12.56 7.16
N VAL A 118 -8.81 12.25 5.87
CA VAL A 118 -10.06 11.81 5.27
C VAL A 118 -10.19 10.30 5.44
N GLU A 119 -11.28 9.86 6.03
CA GLU A 119 -11.64 8.46 6.23
C GLU A 119 -12.92 8.15 5.45
N ILE A 120 -12.84 7.22 4.50
CA ILE A 120 -14.00 6.81 3.70
C ILE A 120 -14.16 5.30 3.84
N VAL A 121 -15.25 4.87 4.46
CA VAL A 121 -15.57 3.45 4.67
C VAL A 121 -16.65 3.01 3.67
N THR A 122 -16.49 1.81 3.13
CA THR A 122 -17.45 1.17 2.22
C THR A 122 -18.14 0.00 2.91
N ALA A 123 -19.25 -0.45 2.32
CA ALA A 123 -19.99 -1.64 2.75
C ALA A 123 -20.36 -1.71 4.25
N PRO A 124 -20.99 -0.69 4.85
CA PRO A 124 -21.30 -0.63 6.29
C PRO A 124 -22.44 -1.57 6.77
N CYS A 125 -22.82 -2.59 5.98
CA CYS A 125 -24.05 -3.39 6.04
C CYS A 125 -25.25 -2.79 5.29
N PRO A 126 -26.09 -3.62 4.62
CA PRO A 126 -27.44 -3.23 4.21
C PRO A 126 -28.20 -2.60 5.38
N SER A 127 -28.91 -1.50 5.13
CA SER A 127 -29.64 -0.75 6.16
C SER A 127 -30.45 -1.69 7.05
N GLY A 128 -30.19 -1.67 8.37
CA GLY A 128 -30.92 -2.47 9.36
C GLY A 128 -30.23 -3.76 9.82
N THR A 129 -29.04 -4.10 9.32
CA THR A 129 -28.22 -5.20 9.87
C THR A 129 -27.08 -4.66 10.72
N ALA A 130 -26.98 -5.14 11.97
CA ALA A 130 -25.84 -4.86 12.83
C ALA A 130 -24.64 -5.71 12.38
N PRO A 131 -23.40 -5.20 12.45
CA PRO A 131 -22.21 -6.00 12.20
C PRO A 131 -22.17 -7.26 13.09
N PRO A 132 -21.70 -8.42 12.59
CA PRO A 132 -21.16 -8.68 11.26
C PRO A 132 -22.27 -8.82 10.18
N CYS A 133 -22.10 -8.17 9.04
CA CYS A 133 -23.05 -8.27 7.93
C CYS A 133 -23.04 -9.70 7.35
N THR A 134 -24.20 -10.23 6.98
CA THR A 134 -24.31 -11.56 6.35
C THR A 134 -24.04 -11.55 4.83
N ALA A 135 -24.00 -10.37 4.22
CA ALA A 135 -23.63 -10.15 2.83
C ALA A 135 -22.98 -8.77 2.65
N SER A 136 -21.90 -8.72 1.88
CA SER A 136 -21.21 -7.48 1.50
C SER A 136 -21.55 -7.14 0.05
N VAL A 137 -21.79 -5.85 -0.23
CA VAL A 137 -22.26 -5.38 -1.53
C VAL A 137 -21.52 -4.08 -1.90
N GLY A 138 -20.81 -4.11 -3.03
CA GLY A 138 -20.01 -2.99 -3.54
C GLY A 138 -18.51 -3.30 -3.55
N PRO A 139 -17.64 -2.32 -3.80
CA PRO A 139 -16.19 -2.49 -3.69
C PRO A 139 -15.67 -2.25 -2.27
N ALA A 140 -14.59 -2.93 -1.91
CA ALA A 140 -13.75 -2.62 -0.75
C ALA A 140 -12.37 -2.17 -1.23
N TYR A 141 -11.82 -1.10 -0.70
CA TYR A 141 -10.50 -0.61 -1.06
C TYR A 141 -9.52 -0.88 0.07
N MET A 142 -8.25 -1.03 -0.26
CA MET A 142 -7.22 -1.39 0.71
C MET A 142 -5.96 -0.59 0.44
N GLN A 143 -5.17 -0.37 1.49
CA GLN A 143 -3.81 0.11 1.37
C GLN A 143 -2.90 -0.56 2.41
N LEU A 144 -1.64 -0.76 2.04
CA LEU A 144 -0.58 -1.15 2.97
C LEU A 144 0.25 0.08 3.33
N ALA A 145 0.56 0.22 4.62
CA ALA A 145 1.29 1.37 5.15
C ALA A 145 2.68 0.98 5.64
N ARG A 146 2.76 0.01 6.57
CA ARG A 146 4.04 -0.44 7.13
C ARG A 146 4.25 -1.90 6.77
N MET A 147 5.37 -2.17 6.13
CA MET A 147 5.78 -3.52 5.73
C MET A 147 7.24 -3.73 6.12
N VAL A 148 7.46 -4.66 7.05
CA VAL A 148 8.79 -5.08 7.49
C VAL A 148 8.81 -6.59 7.56
N ILE A 149 9.84 -7.20 6.97
CA ILE A 149 10.10 -8.63 7.15
C ILE A 149 11.54 -8.88 7.55
N GLY A 150 11.71 -9.74 8.54
CA GLY A 150 13.00 -10.24 8.94
C GLY A 150 13.51 -11.30 7.97
N THR A 151 14.80 -11.27 7.64
CA THR A 151 15.42 -12.21 6.67
C THR A 151 15.84 -13.54 7.27
N GLY A 152 15.72 -13.68 8.59
CA GLY A 152 16.07 -14.88 9.36
C GLY A 152 17.53 -14.91 9.71
N GLY A 153 18.20 -16.01 9.37
CA GLY A 153 19.62 -16.22 9.61
C GLY A 153 19.92 -17.45 10.45
N THR A 154 21.13 -17.97 10.27
CA THR A 154 21.71 -19.06 11.05
C THR A 154 23.07 -18.62 11.58
N PRO A 155 23.60 -19.27 12.63
CA PRO A 155 24.97 -19.07 13.04
C PRO A 155 25.93 -19.22 11.86
N ILE A 156 26.98 -18.39 11.83
CA ILE A 156 28.00 -18.42 10.78
C ILE A 156 29.21 -19.18 11.30
N ILE A 157 29.68 -20.14 10.50
CA ILE A 157 30.89 -20.89 10.78
C ILE A 157 32.03 -20.25 9.98
N VAL A 158 32.98 -19.66 10.70
CA VAL A 158 34.22 -19.15 10.14
C VAL A 158 35.23 -20.30 10.15
N PRO A 159 35.66 -20.82 8.99
CA PRO A 159 36.62 -21.90 8.94
C PRO A 159 37.99 -21.43 9.46
N PRO A 160 38.79 -22.32 10.07
CA PRO A 160 40.17 -22.01 10.41
C PRO A 160 40.99 -21.67 9.16
N ASN A 161 41.90 -20.71 9.27
CA ASN A 161 42.89 -20.38 8.24
C ASN A 161 44.30 -20.46 8.85
N PRO A 162 44.98 -21.61 8.74
CA PRO A 162 46.31 -21.81 9.32
C PRO A 162 47.38 -20.86 8.76
N THR A 163 47.26 -20.48 7.49
CA THR A 163 48.19 -19.56 6.80
C THR A 163 48.15 -18.16 7.41
N LEU A 164 46.99 -17.74 7.90
CA LEU A 164 46.80 -16.45 8.58
C LEU A 164 46.76 -16.59 10.11
N GLY A 165 47.00 -17.79 10.67
CA GLY A 165 46.94 -18.05 12.11
C GLY A 165 45.53 -17.92 12.72
N ILE A 166 44.47 -18.01 11.92
CA ILE A 166 43.09 -17.84 12.38
C ILE A 166 42.54 -19.20 12.85
N PRO A 167 42.14 -19.35 14.13
CA PRO A 167 41.64 -20.61 14.67
C PRO A 167 40.24 -21.00 14.18
N GLY A 168 39.52 -20.07 13.53
CA GLY A 168 38.12 -20.25 13.15
C GLY A 168 37.18 -20.16 14.36
N GLY A 169 35.88 -20.34 14.13
CA GLY A 169 34.88 -20.30 15.19
C GLY A 169 33.46 -20.13 14.65
N THR A 170 32.49 -20.13 15.56
CA THR A 170 31.08 -19.91 15.23
C THR A 170 30.63 -18.56 15.77
N ILE A 171 30.07 -17.71 14.90
CA ILE A 171 29.35 -16.51 15.30
C ILE A 171 27.91 -16.92 15.59
N PRO A 172 27.48 -16.94 16.87
CA PRO A 172 26.14 -17.34 17.22
C PRO A 172 25.12 -16.30 16.75
N LEU A 173 23.96 -16.79 16.31
CA LEU A 173 22.84 -15.96 15.92
C LEU A 173 21.62 -16.32 16.78
N PRO A 174 21.61 -15.92 18.07
CA PRO A 174 20.59 -16.36 19.02
C PRO A 174 19.18 -15.85 18.67
N GLU A 175 19.10 -14.71 17.97
CA GLU A 175 17.87 -14.10 17.51
C GLU A 175 17.86 -13.95 15.99
N PRO A 176 17.56 -15.02 15.23
CA PRO A 176 17.31 -14.86 13.81
C PRO A 176 16.10 -13.96 13.63
N ARG A 177 16.25 -12.87 12.87
CA ARG A 177 15.18 -11.89 12.61
C ARG A 177 14.14 -12.55 11.71
N ASN A 178 13.20 -13.29 12.29
CA ASN A 178 12.11 -13.97 11.58
C ASN A 178 10.75 -13.33 11.89
N ASN A 179 10.77 -12.03 12.17
CA ASN A 179 9.58 -11.23 12.39
C ASN A 179 8.89 -10.86 11.06
N ILE A 180 7.59 -10.65 11.13
CA ILE A 180 6.83 -10.02 10.05
C ILE A 180 5.90 -8.97 10.65
N VAL A 181 5.85 -7.81 10.01
CA VAL A 181 4.98 -6.70 10.38
C VAL A 181 4.37 -6.17 9.09
N ILE A 182 3.08 -6.40 8.90
CA ILE A 182 2.30 -5.86 7.79
C ILE A 182 1.08 -5.17 8.36
N ASN A 183 1.01 -3.86 8.16
CA ASN A 183 -0.08 -3.02 8.65
C ASN A 183 -0.70 -2.25 7.49
N GLY A 184 -2.01 -2.06 7.54
CA GLY A 184 -2.74 -1.38 6.50
C GLY A 184 -4.15 -0.99 6.93
N PHE A 185 -4.94 -0.59 5.95
CA PHE A 185 -6.36 -0.29 6.09
C PHE A 185 -7.17 -0.98 5.01
N VAL A 186 -8.39 -1.35 5.34
CA VAL A 186 -9.43 -1.77 4.41
C VAL A 186 -10.67 -0.90 4.64
N THR A 187 -11.32 -0.43 3.59
CA THR A 187 -12.51 0.44 3.73
C THR A 187 -13.74 -0.33 4.20
N ASP A 188 -13.74 -1.66 4.06
CA ASP A 188 -14.73 -2.57 4.65
C ASP A 188 -14.12 -3.33 5.85
N SER A 189 -14.55 -2.98 7.06
CA SER A 189 -14.10 -3.61 8.30
C SER A 189 -14.92 -4.85 8.71
N THR A 190 -15.87 -5.30 7.89
CA THR A 190 -16.82 -6.36 8.24
C THR A 190 -16.30 -7.75 7.90
N ASN A 191 -15.35 -7.83 6.99
CA ASN A 191 -14.70 -9.07 6.55
C ASN A 191 -13.25 -9.16 7.04
N LEU A 192 -12.75 -10.40 7.10
CA LEU A 192 -11.35 -10.67 7.40
C LEU A 192 -10.45 -10.24 6.22
N VAL A 193 -9.20 -9.95 6.54
CA VAL A 193 -8.14 -9.68 5.56
C VAL A 193 -7.11 -10.81 5.62
N ASP A 194 -6.84 -11.42 4.47
CA ASP A 194 -5.80 -12.42 4.29
C ASP A 194 -4.51 -11.74 3.78
N ILE A 195 -3.37 -12.14 4.33
CA ILE A 195 -2.05 -11.60 4.00
C ILE A 195 -1.22 -12.70 3.33
N PHE A 196 -0.69 -12.42 2.15
CA PHE A 196 0.05 -13.37 1.32
C PHE A 196 1.48 -12.89 1.03
N ALA A 197 2.41 -13.83 0.98
CA ALA A 197 3.65 -13.67 0.22
C ALA A 197 3.38 -14.10 -1.22
N VAL A 198 3.81 -13.29 -2.18
CA VAL A 198 3.69 -13.60 -3.61
C VAL A 198 5.03 -14.21 -4.05
N ASP A 199 5.05 -15.53 -4.19
CA ASP A 199 6.20 -16.28 -4.68
C ASP A 199 6.17 -16.25 -6.22
N ILE A 200 7.16 -15.59 -6.83
CA ILE A 200 7.28 -15.45 -8.28
C ILE A 200 8.34 -16.43 -8.78
N ASN A 201 7.99 -17.26 -9.77
CA ASN A 201 8.96 -18.13 -10.42
C ASN A 201 9.96 -17.28 -11.24
N PRO A 202 11.27 -17.34 -10.96
CA PRO A 202 12.25 -16.47 -11.61
C PRO A 202 12.48 -16.78 -13.10
N VAL A 203 12.03 -17.95 -13.57
CA VAL A 203 12.20 -18.42 -14.95
C VAL A 203 10.93 -18.15 -15.76
N SER A 204 9.76 -18.52 -15.23
CA SER A 204 8.48 -18.39 -15.94
C SER A 204 7.69 -17.13 -15.61
N GLY A 205 8.03 -16.42 -14.52
CA GLY A 205 7.24 -15.30 -14.01
C GLY A 205 5.90 -15.70 -13.38
N ALA A 206 5.62 -17.00 -13.23
CA ALA A 206 4.36 -17.47 -12.65
C ALA A 206 4.29 -17.11 -11.16
N GLU A 207 3.20 -16.47 -10.75
CA GLU A 207 2.95 -16.07 -9.37
C GLU A 207 2.17 -17.15 -8.61
N THR A 208 2.56 -17.39 -7.35
CA THR A 208 1.84 -18.25 -6.43
C THR A 208 1.66 -17.55 -5.09
N HIS A 209 0.46 -17.61 -4.54
CA HIS A 209 0.12 -16.88 -3.30
C HIS A 209 0.24 -17.81 -2.11
N ARG A 210 1.19 -17.52 -1.21
CA ARG A 210 1.38 -18.26 0.04
C ARG A 210 0.76 -17.49 1.20
N LEU A 211 -0.29 -18.06 1.81
CA LEU A 211 -0.95 -17.45 2.96
C LEU A 211 0.01 -17.37 4.16
N LEU A 212 0.19 -16.17 4.70
CA LEU A 212 0.98 -15.90 5.89
C LEU A 212 0.09 -15.80 7.13
N GLY A 213 -1.11 -15.25 6.98
CA GLY A 213 -2.05 -15.15 8.07
C GLY A 213 -3.32 -14.41 7.68
N THR A 214 -4.29 -14.44 8.59
CA THR A 214 -5.57 -13.76 8.45
C THR A 214 -5.77 -12.86 9.66
N VAL A 215 -6.24 -11.64 9.43
CA VAL A 215 -6.46 -10.63 10.48
C VAL A 215 -7.87 -10.06 10.40
N LEU A 216 -8.42 -9.75 11.57
CA LEU A 216 -9.68 -9.04 11.69
C LEU A 216 -9.39 -7.52 11.72
N PRO A 217 -9.97 -6.72 10.82
CA PRO A 217 -9.85 -5.27 10.87
C PRO A 217 -10.48 -4.67 12.13
N GLU A 218 -9.93 -3.56 12.60
CA GLU A 218 -10.42 -2.80 13.73
C GLU A 218 -11.83 -2.26 13.44
N PRO A 219 -12.80 -2.39 14.37
CA PRO A 219 -14.17 -1.91 14.16
C PRO A 219 -14.31 -0.38 14.18
N GLY A 220 -13.26 0.34 14.60
CA GLY A 220 -13.26 1.79 14.82
C GLY A 220 -14.09 2.20 16.05
N PHE A 221 -14.22 3.52 16.23
CA PHE A 221 -15.11 4.13 17.23
C PHE A 221 -16.50 4.39 16.64
N ALA A 222 -17.45 4.69 17.52
CA ALA A 222 -18.82 5.07 17.14
C ALA A 222 -18.83 6.20 16.09
N ALA A 223 -19.84 6.17 15.22
CA ALA A 223 -19.97 7.05 14.04
C ALA A 223 -18.85 6.92 12.99
N GLY A 224 -18.11 5.80 12.98
CA GLY A 224 -17.13 5.49 11.93
C GLY A 224 -15.82 6.28 12.06
N ARG A 225 -15.54 6.84 13.24
CA ARG A 225 -14.30 7.57 13.51
C ARG A 225 -13.20 6.63 14.01
N GLY A 226 -11.95 7.00 13.79
CA GLY A 226 -10.82 6.49 14.56
C GLY A 226 -10.36 5.10 14.11
N ASN A 227 -9.81 5.07 12.90
CA ASN A 227 -9.09 3.96 12.30
C ASN A 227 -9.96 2.73 12.03
N LYS A 228 -11.22 2.93 11.63
CA LYS A 228 -12.06 1.81 11.22
C LYS A 228 -11.43 1.10 10.02
N GLY A 229 -11.39 -0.22 10.08
CA GLY A 229 -10.79 -1.04 9.02
C GLY A 229 -9.27 -1.11 9.05
N ARG A 230 -8.60 -0.52 10.06
CA ARG A 230 -7.17 -0.73 10.26
C ARG A 230 -6.89 -2.20 10.60
N PHE A 231 -5.90 -2.80 9.98
CA PHE A 231 -5.46 -4.14 10.34
C PHE A 231 -3.96 -4.19 10.61
N ARG A 232 -3.56 -5.12 11.48
CA ARG A 232 -2.17 -5.31 11.90
C ARG A 232 -1.84 -6.78 11.96
N PHE A 233 -0.89 -7.21 11.16
CA PHE A 233 -0.31 -8.53 11.20
C PHE A 233 1.12 -8.43 11.69
N GLU A 234 1.31 -8.56 13.00
CA GLU A 234 2.60 -8.42 13.66
C GLU A 234 2.93 -9.70 14.42
N VAL A 235 3.96 -10.41 13.95
CA VAL A 235 4.43 -11.64 14.59
C VAL A 235 5.94 -11.54 14.79
N GLY A 236 6.37 -11.60 16.05
CA GLY A 236 7.79 -11.41 16.41
C GLY A 236 8.72 -12.53 15.95
N LYS A 237 8.19 -13.75 15.79
CA LYS A 237 8.95 -14.91 15.29
C LYS A 237 7.98 -15.92 14.67
N GLY A 238 8.27 -16.36 13.44
CA GLY A 238 7.52 -17.43 12.79
C GLY A 238 8.30 -18.10 11.68
N ASN A 239 7.78 -19.23 11.21
CA ASN A 239 8.29 -19.91 10.02
C ASN A 239 7.43 -19.53 8.82
N TRP A 240 7.91 -18.59 8.01
CA TRP A 240 7.15 -18.02 6.89
C TRP A 240 7.60 -18.55 5.53
N GLY A 241 8.46 -19.57 5.50
CA GLY A 241 9.11 -20.03 4.28
C GLY A 241 10.11 -19.01 3.71
N ASN A 242 10.41 -19.15 2.42
CA ASN A 242 11.36 -18.29 1.72
C ASN A 242 10.86 -16.85 1.63
N ARG A 243 11.77 -15.87 1.76
CA ARG A 243 11.40 -14.46 1.62
C ARG A 243 11.05 -14.15 0.17
N THR A 244 10.10 -13.25 -0.05
CA THR A 244 9.70 -12.75 -1.35
C THR A 244 9.90 -11.24 -1.38
N ARG A 245 9.91 -10.64 -2.57
CA ARG A 245 9.87 -9.18 -2.70
C ARG A 245 8.46 -8.64 -2.64
N VAL A 246 7.49 -9.36 -3.21
CA VAL A 246 6.11 -8.89 -3.30
C VAL A 246 5.25 -9.55 -2.23
N TYR A 247 4.37 -8.74 -1.64
CA TYR A 247 3.34 -9.15 -0.70
C TYR A 247 2.00 -8.59 -1.12
N MET A 248 0.95 -9.32 -0.75
CA MET A 248 -0.42 -8.97 -1.08
C MET A 248 -1.27 -9.00 0.19
N ALA A 249 -2.19 -8.06 0.32
CA ALA A 249 -3.31 -8.17 1.23
C ALA A 249 -4.60 -8.28 0.43
N GLN A 250 -5.50 -9.18 0.83
CA GLN A 250 -6.78 -9.40 0.17
C GLN A 250 -7.91 -9.43 1.20
N SER A 251 -8.98 -8.68 0.95
CA SER A 251 -10.19 -8.74 1.75
C SER A 251 -11.03 -9.94 1.35
N ARG A 252 -11.60 -10.65 2.33
CA ARG A 252 -12.61 -11.69 2.10
C ARG A 252 -13.96 -11.15 1.65
N HIS A 253 -14.12 -9.83 1.59
CA HIS A 253 -15.19 -9.19 0.82
C HIS A 253 -15.22 -9.70 -0.63
N GLY A 254 -14.05 -10.05 -1.17
CA GLY A 254 -13.88 -10.38 -2.57
C GLY A 254 -13.38 -9.19 -3.37
N THR A 255 -13.08 -9.44 -4.64
CA THR A 255 -12.51 -8.44 -5.55
C THR A 255 -13.51 -8.05 -6.62
N VAL A 256 -13.65 -6.75 -6.86
CA VAL A 256 -14.51 -6.21 -7.92
C VAL A 256 -13.69 -5.30 -8.83
N GLN A 257 -13.80 -5.50 -10.14
CA GLN A 257 -13.22 -4.62 -11.14
C GLN A 257 -13.98 -3.28 -11.15
N VAL A 258 -13.27 -2.18 -10.94
CA VAL A 258 -13.88 -0.84 -10.93
C VAL A 258 -13.93 -0.30 -12.36
N PRO A 259 -15.12 0.01 -12.93
CA PRO A 259 -15.22 0.49 -14.30
C PRO A 259 -14.54 1.85 -14.51
N ASN A 260 -14.02 2.07 -15.74
CA ASN A 260 -13.65 3.39 -16.28
C ASN A 260 -12.25 3.97 -15.94
N GLN A 261 -11.22 3.15 -15.79
CA GLN A 261 -9.81 3.63 -15.76
C GLN A 261 -9.00 3.33 -17.04
N THR A 262 -9.67 3.03 -18.15
CA THR A 262 -9.07 2.70 -19.45
C THR A 262 -8.71 3.91 -20.33
N THR A 263 -8.80 5.14 -19.82
CA THR A 263 -8.45 6.36 -20.57
C THR A 263 -7.01 6.80 -20.28
N GLY A 264 -6.06 6.03 -20.81
CA GLY A 264 -4.64 6.35 -20.84
C GLY A 264 -3.84 5.14 -21.33
N ALA A 265 -2.80 5.34 -22.15
CA ALA A 265 -1.97 4.30 -22.76
C ALA A 265 -1.07 3.51 -21.77
N ILE A 266 -1.41 3.52 -20.49
CA ILE A 266 -0.86 2.62 -19.49
C ILE A 266 -1.94 1.59 -19.25
N HIS A 267 -1.73 0.38 -19.76
CA HIS A 267 -2.57 -0.76 -19.41
C HIS A 267 -2.05 -1.29 -18.07
N PRO A 268 -2.79 -1.17 -16.94
CA PRO A 268 -2.70 -2.18 -15.90
C PRO A 268 -2.94 -3.56 -16.55
N PRO A 269 -2.58 -4.69 -15.90
CA PRO A 269 -3.10 -5.98 -16.33
C PRO A 269 -4.61 -5.83 -16.59
N GLN A 270 -5.01 -6.09 -17.83
CA GLN A 270 -6.26 -5.65 -18.46
C GLN A 270 -7.46 -5.71 -17.48
N GLY A 271 -7.93 -4.56 -16.95
CA GLY A 271 -9.09 -4.56 -16.05
C GLY A 271 -9.41 -3.27 -15.29
N GLY A 272 -8.41 -2.43 -14.99
CA GLY A 272 -8.57 -1.29 -14.06
C GLY A 272 -8.15 -1.66 -12.63
N LEU A 273 -8.29 -0.74 -11.65
CA LEU A 273 -8.00 -1.06 -10.25
C LEU A 273 -8.91 -2.20 -9.76
N LEU A 274 -8.29 -3.28 -9.31
CA LEU A 274 -8.97 -4.37 -8.61
C LEU A 274 -9.21 -3.96 -7.17
N SER A 275 -10.46 -3.65 -6.84
CA SER A 275 -10.85 -3.47 -5.44
C SER A 275 -10.70 -4.80 -4.69
N GLY A 276 -10.50 -4.73 -3.38
CA GLY A 276 -10.45 -5.87 -2.47
C GLY A 276 -9.06 -6.48 -2.32
N GLN A 277 -8.05 -5.94 -3.01
CA GLN A 277 -6.67 -6.36 -2.89
C GLN A 277 -5.70 -5.18 -2.96
N TYR A 278 -4.50 -5.38 -2.42
CA TYR A 278 -3.39 -4.45 -2.52
C TYR A 278 -2.10 -5.23 -2.67
N HIS A 279 -1.33 -4.97 -3.73
CA HIS A 279 -0.07 -5.63 -4.05
C HIS A 279 1.07 -4.64 -3.85
N ALA A 280 2.10 -4.95 -3.08
CA ALA A 280 3.24 -4.05 -2.97
C ALA A 280 4.57 -4.78 -2.79
N PRO A 281 5.67 -4.18 -3.29
CA PRO A 281 6.99 -4.62 -2.92
C PRO A 281 7.24 -4.36 -1.43
N MET A 282 8.05 -5.20 -0.82
CA MET A 282 8.52 -5.07 0.54
C MET A 282 9.53 -3.92 0.62
N PHE A 283 9.20 -2.89 1.39
CA PHE A 283 10.04 -1.71 1.55
C PHE A 283 11.20 -1.89 2.53
N THR A 284 11.12 -2.87 3.44
CA THR A 284 12.13 -3.02 4.48
C THR A 284 12.40 -4.48 4.82
N PHE A 285 13.64 -4.89 4.60
CA PHE A 285 14.19 -6.15 5.06
C PHE A 285 15.03 -5.92 6.31
N GLN A 286 14.73 -6.65 7.38
CA GLN A 286 15.46 -6.57 8.63
C GLN A 286 16.43 -7.75 8.74
N PHE A 287 17.72 -7.45 8.72
CA PHE A 287 18.77 -8.45 8.84
C PHE A 287 19.06 -8.82 10.29
N PRO A 288 19.43 -10.09 10.55
CA PRO A 288 19.93 -10.45 11.86
C PRO A 288 21.26 -9.74 12.14
N ASP A 289 21.46 -9.43 13.41
CA ASP A 289 22.70 -8.84 13.89
C ASP A 289 23.38 -9.81 14.84
N ALA A 290 24.71 -9.81 14.84
CA ALA A 290 25.48 -10.60 15.77
C ALA A 290 25.38 -10.00 17.18
N PRO A 291 25.51 -10.79 18.25
CA PRO A 291 25.58 -10.24 19.60
C PRO A 291 26.75 -9.27 19.75
N PRO A 292 26.64 -8.26 20.63
CA PRO A 292 27.75 -7.35 20.90
C PRO A 292 29.05 -8.11 21.21
N GLY A 293 30.15 -7.70 20.58
CA GLY A 293 31.47 -8.36 20.72
C GLY A 293 31.81 -9.37 19.62
N PHE A 294 30.86 -9.73 18.76
CA PHE A 294 31.13 -10.49 17.53
C PHE A 294 31.32 -9.55 16.33
N PRO A 295 32.05 -9.98 15.28
CA PRO A 295 32.18 -9.20 14.06
C PRO A 295 30.84 -9.08 13.33
N ILE A 296 30.70 -8.02 12.53
CA ILE A 296 29.54 -7.82 11.65
C ILE A 296 29.44 -8.99 10.66
N ILE A 297 28.24 -9.49 10.48
CA ILE A 297 27.94 -10.58 9.56
C ILE A 297 27.87 -10.03 8.13
N PRO A 298 28.66 -10.55 7.18
CA PRO A 298 28.55 -10.16 5.77
C PRO A 298 27.18 -10.53 5.22
N GLN A 299 26.45 -9.52 4.74
CA GLN A 299 25.14 -9.67 4.11
C GLN A 299 25.29 -9.66 2.59
N ASN A 300 25.77 -10.77 2.04
CA ASN A 300 26.04 -10.89 0.61
C ASN A 300 24.74 -11.03 -0.20
N PHE A 301 24.66 -10.37 -1.36
CA PHE A 301 23.51 -10.51 -2.26
C PHE A 301 23.27 -11.96 -2.71
N ASN A 302 24.33 -12.78 -2.81
CA ASN A 302 24.23 -14.21 -3.14
C ASN A 302 23.40 -15.03 -2.13
N SER A 303 23.40 -14.64 -0.86
CA SER A 303 22.56 -15.27 0.17
C SER A 303 21.12 -14.74 0.19
N MET A 304 20.78 -13.84 -0.73
CA MET A 304 19.46 -13.21 -0.84
C MET A 304 18.88 -13.47 -2.24
N PRO A 305 18.52 -14.73 -2.56
CA PRO A 305 17.97 -15.07 -3.88
C PRO A 305 16.71 -14.27 -4.20
N PHE A 306 15.91 -13.94 -3.18
CA PHE A 306 14.75 -13.07 -3.29
C PHE A 306 15.11 -11.66 -3.76
N LEU A 307 16.34 -11.17 -3.53
CA LEU A 307 16.80 -9.90 -4.07
C LEU A 307 17.48 -10.05 -5.44
N THR A 308 18.21 -11.13 -5.70
CA THR A 308 19.04 -11.24 -6.90
C THR A 308 18.32 -11.81 -8.12
N GLN A 309 17.23 -12.54 -7.94
CA GLN A 309 16.54 -13.23 -9.03
C GLN A 309 15.35 -12.44 -9.65
N GLY A 310 15.17 -11.17 -9.27
CA GLY A 310 14.20 -10.25 -9.89
C GLY A 310 12.71 -10.56 -9.62
N GLU A 311 11.82 -9.77 -10.22
CA GLU A 311 10.35 -9.90 -10.18
C GLU A 311 9.76 -10.22 -11.57
N GLY A 312 10.41 -11.07 -12.38
CA GLY A 312 9.88 -11.34 -13.73
C GLY A 312 10.47 -12.54 -14.45
N GLY A 313 9.67 -13.15 -15.32
CA GLY A 313 10.01 -14.29 -16.17
C GLY A 313 10.90 -13.95 -17.36
N ASN A 314 11.98 -13.18 -17.14
CA ASN A 314 12.94 -12.90 -18.20
C ASN A 314 14.06 -13.95 -18.21
N LEU A 315 13.93 -14.92 -19.10
CA LEU A 315 14.89 -16.00 -19.37
C LEU A 315 16.31 -15.52 -19.73
N SER A 316 16.49 -14.24 -20.07
CA SER A 316 17.79 -13.66 -20.47
C SER A 316 18.47 -12.81 -19.39
N GLY A 317 17.78 -12.53 -18.29
CA GLY A 317 18.17 -11.54 -17.28
C GLY A 317 18.38 -12.16 -15.91
N GLY A 318 19.15 -13.25 -15.85
CA GLY A 318 19.68 -13.77 -14.59
C GLY A 318 20.42 -12.68 -13.79
N PRO A 319 20.87 -12.99 -12.57
CA PRO A 319 21.50 -11.99 -11.70
C PRO A 319 22.59 -11.22 -12.48
N LEU A 320 22.67 -9.90 -12.27
CA LEU A 320 23.51 -8.94 -13.01
C LEU A 320 24.77 -9.61 -13.59
N THR A 321 25.03 -9.42 -14.89
CA THR A 321 26.22 -9.98 -15.55
C THR A 321 27.21 -8.85 -15.88
N PRO A 322 28.46 -8.86 -15.35
CA PRO A 322 28.98 -9.84 -14.38
C PRO A 322 28.35 -9.64 -13.00
N PHE A 323 28.27 -10.73 -12.24
CA PHE A 323 27.84 -10.65 -10.85
C PHE A 323 28.83 -9.74 -10.10
N PRO A 324 28.37 -8.84 -9.19
CA PRO A 324 29.26 -7.99 -8.43
C PRO A 324 30.42 -8.81 -7.86
N PRO A 325 31.68 -8.41 -8.10
CA PRO A 325 32.83 -9.23 -7.78
C PRO A 325 32.88 -9.54 -6.28
N PHE A 326 33.21 -10.79 -5.98
CA PHE A 326 33.44 -11.30 -4.64
C PHE A 326 34.67 -10.61 -4.04
N LEU A 327 34.51 -9.99 -2.87
CA LEU A 327 35.63 -9.79 -1.94
C LEU A 327 35.36 -10.69 -0.73
N PRO A 328 36.15 -11.76 -0.52
CA PRO A 328 36.10 -12.56 0.71
C PRO A 328 36.44 -11.75 1.95
#